data_AF-A0A533RQ82-F1
#
_entry.id   AF-A0A533RQ82-F1
#
_cell.length_a   1.000
_cell.length_b   1.000
_cell.length_c   1.000
_cell.angle_alpha   90.00
_cell.angle_beta   90.00
_cell.angle_gamma   90.00
#
_symmetry.space_group_name_H-M   'P 1'
#
loop_
_entity.id
_entity.type
_entity.pdbx_description
1 polymer ?
#
loop_
_entity_poly.entity_id
_entity_poly.type
_entity_poly.pdbx_seq_one_letter_code
_entity_poly.pdbx_strand_id
1 'polypeptide(L)'
;MRSYIAIRADEDRDGYVSSSPNIVPVFPFKEDGIVKADVFRILEESSVGVPDYYKWRSRSGCFFCFFQRKYEWVKLAELHPDLFQKAVEYEDKVNYQRTASAEKFTWTQKETLRELIARKDSILADYARRLDSETARTPNRPLIDVLAGILDDEDSAELCTACHW
;
A
#
# COMPACT_ATOMS: atom_id res chain seq x y z
N MET A 1 -18.66 -24.22 -1.27
CA MET A 1 -18.43 -23.03 -2.12
C MET A 1 -16.93 -22.84 -2.27
N ARG A 2 -16.43 -22.63 -3.50
CA ARG A 2 -15.01 -22.34 -3.72
C ARG A 2 -14.79 -20.84 -3.67
N SER A 3 -13.78 -20.41 -2.92
CA SER A 3 -13.35 -19.01 -2.87
C SER A 3 -12.00 -18.92 -3.60
N TYR A 4 -11.95 -18.14 -4.68
CA TYR A 4 -10.73 -17.99 -5.47
C TYR A 4 -9.97 -16.77 -4.97
N ILE A 5 -8.75 -16.99 -4.51
CA ILE A 5 -7.89 -15.94 -3.93
C ILE A 5 -6.63 -15.81 -4.79
N ALA A 6 -6.45 -14.63 -5.37
CA ALA A 6 -5.35 -14.30 -6.27
C ALA A 6 -4.07 -13.88 -5.51
N ILE A 7 -3.59 -14.73 -4.59
CA ILE A 7 -2.28 -14.57 -3.96
C ILE A 7 -1.18 -15.02 -4.92
N ARG A 8 -0.16 -14.20 -5.15
CA ARG A 8 0.90 -14.53 -6.09
C ARG A 8 1.87 -15.58 -5.54
N ALA A 9 2.58 -16.25 -6.43
CA ALA A 9 3.59 -17.24 -6.06
C ALA A 9 4.83 -16.65 -5.37
N ASP A 10 5.12 -15.36 -5.62
CA ASP A 10 6.24 -14.62 -5.03
C ASP A 10 5.90 -13.93 -3.69
N GLU A 11 4.68 -14.10 -3.17
CA GLU A 11 4.29 -13.59 -1.86
C GLU A 11 4.55 -14.62 -0.75
N ASP A 12 5.45 -14.30 0.17
CA ASP A 12 5.72 -15.11 1.37
C ASP A 12 4.69 -14.83 2.47
N ARG A 13 3.44 -15.24 2.21
CA ARG A 13 2.35 -15.20 3.18
C ARG A 13 1.42 -16.39 3.00
N ASP A 14 0.87 -16.85 4.12
CA ASP A 14 -0.17 -17.86 4.12
C ASP A 14 -1.47 -17.22 3.64
N GLY A 15 -2.10 -17.87 2.65
CA GLY A 15 -3.38 -17.42 2.10
C GLY A 15 -4.50 -17.58 3.11
N TYR A 16 -5.73 -17.23 2.72
CA TYR A 16 -6.90 -17.37 3.58
C TYR A 16 -7.11 -18.83 4.03
N VAL A 17 -7.01 -19.09 5.33
CA VAL A 17 -7.32 -20.39 5.93
C VAL A 17 -8.76 -20.34 6.45
N SER A 18 -9.68 -20.99 5.74
CA SER A 18 -11.08 -21.03 6.16
C SER A 18 -11.24 -21.92 7.40
N SER A 19 -11.78 -21.36 8.48
CA SER A 19 -12.26 -22.10 9.65
C SER A 19 -13.63 -22.78 9.39
N SER A 20 -14.32 -22.40 8.32
CA SER A 20 -15.65 -22.91 7.96
C SER A 20 -15.57 -24.08 6.97
N PRO A 21 -16.27 -25.21 7.22
CA PRO A 21 -16.20 -26.40 6.35
C PRO A 21 -16.83 -26.21 4.97
N ASN A 22 -17.62 -25.15 4.78
CA ASN A 22 -18.35 -24.89 3.53
C ASN A 22 -17.58 -24.01 2.53
N ILE A 23 -16.44 -23.43 2.93
CA ILE A 23 -15.63 -22.55 2.09
C ILE A 23 -14.29 -23.24 1.85
N VAL A 24 -14.01 -23.52 0.58
CA VAL A 24 -12.74 -24.10 0.15
C VAL A 24 -11.94 -22.99 -0.54
N PRO A 25 -10.85 -22.48 0.07
CA PRO A 25 -9.97 -21.53 -0.58
C PRO A 25 -9.17 -22.21 -1.69
N VAL A 26 -9.05 -21.54 -2.84
CA VAL A 26 -8.27 -22.00 -4.00
C VAL A 26 -7.31 -20.87 -4.39
N PHE A 27 -6.04 -21.20 -4.65
CA PHE A 27 -4.97 -20.22 -4.85
C PHE A 27 -4.34 -20.38 -6.25
N PRO A 28 -5.06 -20.05 -7.33
CA PRO A 28 -4.65 -20.36 -8.69
C PRO A 28 -3.27 -19.77 -9.05
N PHE A 29 -2.99 -18.53 -8.64
CA PHE A 29 -1.72 -17.88 -8.98
C PHE A 29 -0.52 -18.49 -8.24
N LYS A 30 -0.74 -19.01 -7.03
CA LYS A 30 0.30 -19.72 -6.27
C LYS A 30 0.53 -21.13 -6.83
N GLU A 31 -0.54 -21.81 -7.23
CA GLU A 31 -0.50 -23.14 -7.87
C GLU A 31 0.15 -23.09 -9.25
N ASP A 32 -0.13 -22.05 -10.04
CA ASP A 32 0.37 -21.85 -11.41
C ASP A 32 1.74 -21.14 -11.46
N GLY A 33 2.32 -20.76 -10.31
CA GLY A 33 3.62 -20.09 -10.25
C GLY A 33 3.63 -18.65 -10.79
N ILE A 34 2.47 -17.99 -10.85
CA ILE A 34 2.31 -16.64 -11.38
C ILE A 34 2.89 -15.61 -10.40
N VAL A 35 3.89 -14.87 -10.84
CA VAL A 35 4.54 -13.80 -10.06
C VAL A 35 4.02 -12.42 -10.43
N LYS A 36 4.44 -11.37 -9.71
CA LYS A 36 4.00 -9.99 -9.97
C LYS A 36 4.16 -9.56 -11.43
N ALA A 37 5.31 -9.85 -12.04
CA ALA A 37 5.59 -9.51 -13.44
C ALA A 37 4.60 -10.16 -14.41
N ASP A 38 4.21 -11.42 -14.18
CA ASP A 38 3.22 -12.12 -14.99
C ASP A 38 1.83 -11.50 -14.86
N VAL A 39 1.44 -11.05 -13.66
CA VAL A 39 0.17 -10.35 -13.47
C VAL A 39 0.10 -9.08 -14.32
N PHE A 40 1.17 -8.28 -14.32
CA PHE A 40 1.22 -7.08 -15.17
C PHE A 40 1.20 -7.41 -16.66
N ARG A 41 1.95 -8.43 -17.07
CA ARG A 41 1.92 -8.93 -18.45
C ARG A 41 0.51 -9.36 -18.87
N ILE A 42 -0.19 -10.11 -18.02
CA ILE A 42 -1.59 -10.50 -18.26
C ILE A 42 -2.50 -9.27 -18.37
N LEU A 43 -2.33 -8.26 -17.50
CA LEU A 43 -3.13 -7.03 -17.53
C LEU A 43 -2.87 -6.16 -18.77
N GLU A 44 -1.67 -6.22 -19.34
CA GLU A 44 -1.29 -5.51 -20.56
C GLU A 44 -1.74 -6.26 -21.82
N GLU A 45 -1.61 -7.59 -21.83
CA GLU A 45 -2.06 -8.46 -22.93
C GLU A 45 -3.59 -8.57 -22.98
N SER A 46 -4.26 -8.54 -21.82
CA SER A 46 -5.70 -8.39 -21.75
C SER A 46 -6.06 -6.92 -21.92
N SER A 47 -7.11 -6.61 -22.68
CA SER A 47 -7.56 -5.23 -22.94
C SER A 47 -8.08 -4.46 -21.70
N VAL A 48 -7.73 -4.90 -20.49
CA VAL A 48 -8.12 -4.36 -19.20
C VAL A 48 -7.18 -3.21 -18.79
N GLY A 49 -5.88 -3.35 -19.04
CA GLY A 49 -4.87 -2.36 -18.67
C GLY A 49 -4.57 -2.28 -17.18
N VAL A 50 -3.60 -1.43 -16.83
CA VAL A 50 -3.17 -1.19 -15.44
C VAL A 50 -3.88 0.04 -14.89
N PRO A 51 -4.46 -0.02 -13.68
CA PRO A 51 -5.10 1.14 -13.06
C PRO A 51 -4.17 2.35 -12.87
N ASP A 52 -4.69 3.55 -13.08
CA ASP A 52 -3.91 4.81 -13.02
C ASP A 52 -3.30 5.12 -11.65
N TYR A 53 -3.87 4.60 -10.56
CA TYR A 53 -3.36 4.86 -9.21
C TYR A 53 -1.94 4.31 -8.99
N TYR A 54 -1.49 3.34 -9.78
CA TYR A 54 -0.12 2.82 -9.72
C TYR A 54 0.95 3.82 -10.16
N LYS A 55 0.55 4.96 -10.75
CA LYS A 55 1.48 6.06 -11.10
C LYS A 55 2.08 6.74 -9.88
N TRP A 56 1.40 6.70 -8.74
CA TRP A 56 1.82 7.40 -7.52
C TRP A 56 1.68 6.55 -6.24
N ARG A 57 1.03 5.38 -6.32
CA ARG A 57 1.01 4.36 -5.28
C ARG A 57 1.76 3.12 -5.71
N SER A 58 2.47 2.50 -4.78
CA SER A 58 3.16 1.23 -5.04
C SER A 58 2.29 0.01 -4.75
N ARG A 59 1.25 0.15 -3.93
CA ARG A 59 0.38 -0.94 -3.50
C ARG A 59 -1.09 -0.61 -3.80
N SER A 60 -1.81 -1.58 -4.34
CA SER A 60 -3.28 -1.52 -4.40
C SER A 60 -3.81 -1.59 -2.97
N GLY A 61 -4.44 -0.51 -2.52
CA GLY A 61 -4.91 -0.41 -1.15
C GLY A 61 -6.15 0.46 -1.03
N CYS A 62 -6.81 0.34 0.11
CA CYS A 62 -7.92 1.18 0.49
C CYS A 62 -7.55 2.67 0.40
N PHE A 63 -8.60 3.47 0.23
CA PHE A 63 -8.46 4.91 0.18
C PHE A 63 -7.82 5.49 1.46
N PHE A 64 -8.24 4.99 2.63
CA PHE A 64 -7.58 5.22 3.91
C PHE A 64 -6.88 3.95 4.38
N CYS A 65 -5.59 4.04 4.64
CA CYS A 65 -4.81 2.90 5.14
C CYS A 65 -3.74 3.37 6.12
N PHE A 66 -3.66 2.72 7.28
CA PHE A 66 -2.63 2.95 8.30
C PHE A 66 -1.21 2.65 7.82
N PHE A 67 -1.12 1.82 6.79
CA PHE A 67 0.13 1.41 6.16
C PHE A 67 0.43 2.21 4.88
N GLN A 68 -0.36 3.25 4.61
CA GLN A 68 -0.08 4.15 3.49
C GLN A 68 1.17 4.96 3.81
N ARG A 69 2.09 4.97 2.85
CA ARG A 69 3.42 5.54 3.05
C ARG A 69 3.37 7.06 3.03
N LYS A 70 4.36 7.72 3.62
CA LYS A 70 4.37 9.19 3.80
C LYS A 70 4.31 9.93 2.46
N TYR A 71 5.09 9.50 1.48
CA TYR A 71 5.02 10.04 0.12
C TYR A 71 3.63 9.86 -0.52
N GLU A 72 2.97 8.72 -0.30
CA GLU A 72 1.63 8.47 -0.83
C GLU A 72 0.57 9.38 -0.17
N TRP A 73 0.74 9.75 1.11
CA TRP A 73 -0.09 10.78 1.77
C TRP A 73 0.12 12.17 1.17
N VAL A 74 1.37 12.55 0.87
CA VAL A 74 1.66 13.82 0.18
C VAL A 74 1.03 13.83 -1.22
N LYS A 75 1.20 12.75 -2.00
CA LYS A 75 0.59 12.65 -3.33
C LYS A 75 -0.92 12.60 -3.28
N LEU A 76 -1.50 11.98 -2.26
CA LEU A 76 -2.95 12.01 -2.05
C LEU A 76 -3.45 13.45 -1.84
N ALA A 77 -2.75 14.25 -1.03
CA ALA A 77 -3.11 15.66 -0.83
C ALA A 77 -3.00 16.50 -2.11
N GLU A 78 -2.04 16.19 -2.99
CA GLU A 78 -1.85 16.89 -4.28
C GLU A 78 -2.89 16.48 -5.34
N LEU A 79 -3.15 15.18 -5.48
CA LEU A 79 -3.99 14.63 -6.55
C LEU A 79 -5.47 14.58 -6.17
N HIS A 80 -5.77 14.37 -4.89
CA HIS A 80 -7.12 14.19 -4.36
C HIS A 80 -7.29 14.94 -3.02
N PRO A 81 -7.32 16.29 -3.03
CA PRO A 81 -7.37 17.09 -1.80
C PRO A 81 -8.67 16.90 -0.99
N ASP A 82 -9.79 16.61 -1.65
CA ASP A 82 -11.08 16.34 -1.01
C ASP A 82 -11.03 15.08 -0.14
N LEU A 83 -10.37 14.07 -0.68
CA LEU A 83 -10.11 12.79 -0.06
C LEU A 83 -9.15 12.97 1.12
N PHE A 84 -8.05 13.69 0.93
CA PHE A 84 -7.13 14.01 2.03
C PHE A 84 -7.83 14.74 3.18
N GLN A 85 -8.70 15.72 2.86
CA GLN A 85 -9.46 16.45 3.87
C GLN A 85 -10.40 15.55 4.67
N LYS A 86 -11.06 14.57 4.04
CA LYS A 86 -11.83 13.55 4.76
C LYS A 86 -10.96 12.74 5.72
N ALA A 87 -9.74 12.36 5.34
CA ALA A 87 -8.83 11.64 6.22
C ALA A 87 -8.51 12.45 7.48
N VAL A 88 -8.24 13.75 7.32
CA VAL A 88 -8.02 14.69 8.42
C VAL A 88 -9.25 14.79 9.32
N GLU A 89 -10.45 14.88 8.75
CA GLU A 89 -11.70 14.92 9.52
C GLU A 89 -11.93 13.64 10.33
N TYR A 90 -11.59 12.47 9.79
CA TYR A 90 -11.66 11.21 10.55
C TYR A 90 -10.68 11.21 11.72
N GLU A 91 -9.45 11.69 11.51
CA GLU A 91 -8.44 11.81 12.57
C GLU A 91 -8.94 12.73 13.70
N ASP A 92 -9.47 13.90 13.34
CA ASP A 92 -10.04 14.88 14.27
C ASP A 92 -11.26 14.31 15.02
N LYS A 93 -12.16 13.60 14.33
CA LYS A 93 -13.39 13.04 14.92
C LYS A 93 -13.10 11.94 15.94
N VAL A 94 -12.16 11.04 15.64
CA VAL A 94 -11.76 9.96 16.56
C VAL A 94 -11.07 10.53 17.80
N ASN A 95 -10.28 11.59 17.63
CA ASN A 95 -9.63 12.29 18.74
C ASN A 95 -10.60 13.13 19.59
N TYR A 96 -11.68 13.65 18.99
CA TYR A 96 -12.73 14.38 19.69
C TYR A 96 -13.62 13.46 20.54
N GLN A 97 -13.96 12.29 20.01
CA GLN A 97 -14.61 11.24 20.79
C GLN A 97 -13.59 10.79 21.84
N ARG A 98 -13.83 11.04 23.13
CA ARG A 98 -13.00 10.54 24.24
C ARG A 98 -12.96 9.01 24.19
N THR A 99 -12.13 8.47 23.33
CA THR A 99 -11.82 7.06 23.26
C THR A 99 -11.09 6.72 24.56
N ALA A 100 -11.36 5.55 25.14
CA ALA A 100 -10.79 5.17 26.43
C ALA A 100 -9.24 5.09 26.46
N SER A 101 -8.60 5.23 25.29
CA SER A 101 -7.14 5.36 25.17
C SER A 101 -6.73 6.83 25.35
N ALA A 102 -5.73 7.07 26.20
CA ALA A 102 -5.14 8.40 26.39
C ALA A 102 -4.35 8.87 25.15
N GLU A 103 -4.08 7.99 24.19
CA GLU A 103 -3.29 8.28 22.99
C GLU A 103 -4.17 8.81 21.86
N LYS A 104 -3.66 9.86 21.19
CA LYS A 104 -4.28 10.42 20.00
C LYS A 104 -4.12 9.45 18.83
N PHE A 105 -5.21 9.22 18.12
CA PHE A 105 -5.21 8.50 16.86
C PHE A 105 -4.54 9.34 15.77
N THR A 106 -3.64 8.70 15.02
CA THR A 106 -2.99 9.27 13.84
C THR A 106 -2.94 8.24 12.72
N TRP A 107 -3.13 8.67 11.46
CA TRP A 107 -2.99 7.77 10.30
C TRP A 107 -1.55 7.34 10.07
N THR A 108 -0.61 8.23 10.37
CA THR A 108 0.83 7.99 10.27
C THR A 108 1.45 7.81 11.64
N GLN A 109 2.50 6.98 11.73
CA GLN A 109 3.15 6.72 13.00
C GLN A 109 3.71 8.02 13.60
N LYS A 110 3.20 8.40 14.77
CA LYS A 110 3.68 9.50 15.63
C LYS A 110 3.50 10.93 15.11
N GLU A 111 2.77 11.15 14.01
CA GLU A 111 2.47 12.50 13.49
C GLU A 111 1.07 12.55 12.87
N THR A 112 0.40 13.69 12.98
CA THR A 112 -0.88 13.97 12.32
C THR A 112 -0.71 14.22 10.83
N LEU A 113 -1.78 14.07 10.06
CA LEU A 113 -1.74 14.38 8.63
C LEU A 113 -1.42 15.87 8.35
N ARG A 114 -1.81 16.77 9.26
CA ARG A 114 -1.51 18.20 9.16
C ARG A 114 -0.02 18.48 9.36
N GLU A 115 0.61 17.83 10.33
CA GLU A 115 2.06 17.92 10.58
C GLU A 115 2.86 17.31 9.41
N LEU A 116 2.39 16.19 8.85
CA LEU A 116 3.01 15.53 7.71
C LEU A 116 3.06 16.45 6.48
N ILE A 117 1.95 17.11 6.15
CA ILE A 117 1.89 18.02 5.00
C ILE A 117 2.73 19.29 5.23
N ALA A 118 2.87 19.76 6.47
CA ALA A 118 3.74 20.89 6.78
C ALA A 118 5.21 20.61 6.42
N ARG A 119 5.66 19.35 6.46
CA ARG A 119 7.01 18.92 6.07
C ARG A 119 7.07 18.20 4.72
N LYS A 120 6.08 18.38 3.84
CA LYS A 120 6.00 17.72 2.53
C LYS A 120 7.26 17.85 1.69
N ASP A 121 7.93 19.00 1.72
CA ASP A 121 9.11 19.27 0.88
C ASP A 121 10.29 18.39 1.30
N SER A 122 10.45 18.13 2.60
CA SER A 122 11.45 17.20 3.12
C SER A 122 11.15 15.77 2.66
N ILE A 123 9.88 15.35 2.69
CA ILE A 123 9.47 14.00 2.28
C ILE A 123 9.73 13.79 0.78
N LEU A 124 9.40 14.79 -0.04
CA LEU A 124 9.64 14.75 -1.49
C LEU A 124 11.15 14.73 -1.80
N ALA A 125 11.96 15.51 -1.08
CA ALA A 125 13.42 15.52 -1.23
C ALA A 125 14.04 14.18 -0.82
N ASP A 126 13.59 13.59 0.29
CA ASP A 126 14.05 12.27 0.75
C ASP A 126 13.69 11.19 -0.25
N TYR A 127 12.47 11.23 -0.79
CA TYR A 127 12.01 10.33 -1.83
C TYR A 127 12.84 10.46 -3.12
N ALA A 128 13.11 11.68 -3.58
CA ALA A 128 13.94 11.93 -4.76
C ALA A 128 15.36 11.38 -4.59
N ARG A 129 16.00 11.60 -3.43
CA ARG A 129 17.32 11.04 -3.12
C ARG A 129 17.34 9.51 -3.18
N ARG A 130 16.28 8.86 -2.67
CA ARG A 130 16.15 7.39 -2.73
C ARG A 130 15.94 6.91 -4.16
N LEU A 131 15.10 7.60 -4.93
CA LEU A 131 14.86 7.31 -6.35
C LEU A 131 16.16 7.34 -7.16
N ASP A 132 16.99 8.37 -6.97
CA ASP A 132 18.29 8.47 -7.63
C ASP A 132 19.22 7.30 -7.25
N SER A 133 19.21 6.89 -5.98
CA SER A 133 20.03 5.77 -5.51
C SER A 133 19.59 4.40 -6.05
N GLU A 134 18.28 4.17 -6.15
CA GLU A 134 17.71 2.90 -6.62
C GLU A 134 17.80 2.76 -8.14
N THR A 135 17.60 3.86 -8.88
CA THR A 135 17.80 3.90 -10.33
C THR A 135 19.26 3.67 -10.72
N ALA A 136 20.21 4.12 -9.89
CA ALA A 136 21.63 3.84 -10.08
C ALA A 136 22.04 2.38 -9.78
N ARG A 137 21.30 1.68 -8.92
CA ARG A 137 21.63 0.31 -8.47
C ARG A 137 21.20 -0.80 -9.42
N THR A 138 20.10 -0.62 -10.16
CA THR A 138 19.54 -1.70 -11.01
C THR A 138 18.99 -1.17 -12.33
N PRO A 139 19.75 -1.30 -13.43
CA PRO A 139 19.20 -1.03 -14.76
C PRO A 139 18.21 -2.12 -15.18
N ASN A 140 17.10 -1.71 -15.82
CA ASN A 140 16.11 -2.54 -16.52
C ASN A 140 15.07 -3.29 -15.64
N ARG A 141 14.26 -2.54 -14.86
CA ARG A 141 13.05 -3.04 -14.17
C ARG A 141 11.85 -2.13 -14.46
N PRO A 142 10.60 -2.63 -14.38
CA PRO A 142 9.43 -1.80 -14.56
C PRO A 142 9.34 -0.73 -13.45
N LEU A 143 8.80 0.45 -13.79
CA LEU A 143 8.76 1.61 -12.89
C LEU A 143 8.10 1.27 -11.54
N ILE A 144 7.06 0.45 -11.54
CA ILE A 144 6.35 0.04 -10.33
C ILE A 144 7.24 -0.72 -9.33
N ASP A 145 8.22 -1.49 -9.79
CA ASP A 145 9.14 -2.22 -8.91
C ASP A 145 10.15 -1.27 -8.26
N VAL A 146 10.59 -0.27 -9.02
CA VAL A 146 11.43 0.82 -8.49
C VAL A 146 10.66 1.61 -7.44
N LEU A 147 9.40 2.00 -7.74
CA LEU A 147 8.53 2.70 -6.79
C LEU A 147 8.28 1.87 -5.52
N ALA A 148 8.04 0.56 -5.66
CA ALA A 148 7.82 -0.34 -4.53
C ALA A 148 9.04 -0.37 -3.61
N GLY A 149 10.23 -0.64 -4.15
CA GLY A 149 11.48 -0.73 -3.40
C GLY A 149 11.83 0.56 -2.64
N ILE A 150 11.73 1.71 -3.31
CA ILE A 150 12.07 3.01 -2.69
C ILE A 150 11.31 3.28 -1.40
N LEU A 151 10.02 2.95 -1.41
CA LEU A 151 9.17 3.25 -0.26
C LEU A 151 9.01 2.05 0.71
N ASP A 152 9.55 0.86 0.41
CA ASP A 152 9.63 -0.26 1.38
C ASP A 152 10.63 0.04 2.52
N ASP A 153 11.69 0.82 2.24
CA ASP A 153 12.71 1.22 3.21
C ASP A 153 12.24 2.32 4.21
N GLU A 154 11.02 2.86 4.09
CA GLU A 154 10.49 3.82 5.08
C GLU A 154 9.82 3.16 6.29
N ASP A 155 9.31 1.93 6.15
CA ASP A 155 8.55 1.22 7.18
C ASP A 155 8.84 -0.29 7.09
N SER A 156 10.08 -0.71 7.38
CA SER A 156 10.47 -2.12 7.51
C SER A 156 9.78 -2.85 8.69
N ALA A 157 8.68 -2.32 9.23
CA ALA A 157 7.88 -2.96 10.25
C ALA A 157 6.89 -3.93 9.57
N GLU A 158 7.39 -5.15 9.38
CA GLU A 158 6.65 -6.42 9.24
C GLU A 158 5.71 -6.56 8.04
N LEU A 159 5.91 -7.65 7.28
CA LEU A 159 4.86 -8.22 6.45
C LEU A 159 3.59 -8.31 7.28
N CYS A 160 2.52 -7.68 6.81
CA CYS A 160 1.28 -7.57 7.54
C CYS A 160 0.69 -8.97 7.81
N THR A 161 0.87 -9.47 9.03
CA THR A 161 0.25 -10.70 9.55
C THR A 161 -1.19 -10.47 10.00
N ALA A 162 -1.83 -9.37 9.57
CA ALA A 162 -3.21 -9.04 9.93
C ALA A 162 -4.26 -9.98 9.31
N CYS A 163 -3.83 -10.97 8.52
CA CYS A 163 -4.68 -12.10 8.13
C CYS A 163 -4.61 -13.23 9.18
N HIS A 164 -4.80 -12.90 10.46
CA HIS A 164 -5.21 -13.88 11.47
C HIS A 164 -6.63 -13.52 11.93
N TRP A 165 -7.62 -14.15 11.30
CA TRP A 165 -9.00 -14.24 11.78
C TRP A 165 -9.62 -15.55 11.31
#